data_AF-A0A7V7WJF5-F1
#
_entry.id   AF-A0A7V7WJF5-F1
#
_cell.length_a   1.000
_cell.length_b   1.000
_cell.length_c   1.000
_cell.angle_alpha   90.00
_cell.angle_beta   90.00
_cell.angle_gamma   90.00
#
_symmetry.space_group_name_H-M   'P 1'
#
loop_
_entity.id
_entity.type
_entity.pdbx_description
1 polymer ?
#
loop_
_entity_poly.entity_id
_entity_poly.type
_entity_poly.pdbx_seq_one_letter_code
_entity_poly.pdbx_strand_id
1 'polypeptide(L)' 'MNEPRLFLVRVWQHLSQFRASVRGVDDSEPQLFDEPARLGEFFRQASVELPRSTSPSDKPPANARQTPPR' A
#
# COMPACT_ATOMS: atom_id res chain seq x y z
N MET A 1 -6.99 -0.67 -14.15
CA MET A 1 -7.12 0.72 -13.70
C MET A 1 -6.21 0.89 -12.50
N ASN A 2 -5.45 1.99 -12.42
CA ASN A 2 -4.64 2.29 -11.25
C ASN A 2 -5.58 2.62 -10.09
N GLU A 3 -5.61 1.77 -9.07
CA GLU A 3 -6.41 2.05 -7.88
C GLU A 3 -5.77 3.20 -7.09
N PRO A 4 -6.56 4.17 -6.62
CA PRO A 4 -6.05 5.26 -5.81
C PRO A 4 -5.46 4.70 -4.50
N ARG A 5 -4.20 5.04 -4.21
CA ARG A 5 -3.57 4.73 -2.93
C ARG A 5 -3.78 5.86 -1.94
N LEU A 6 -4.19 5.51 -0.72
CA LEU A 6 -4.33 6.45 0.39
C LEU A 6 -3.14 6.32 1.33
N PHE A 7 -2.59 7.46 1.73
CA PHE A 7 -1.49 7.56 2.68
C PHE A 7 -1.90 8.42 3.88
N LEU A 8 -1.50 7.99 5.07
CA LEU A 8 -1.49 8.84 6.25
C LEU A 8 -0.11 9.49 6.37
N VAL A 9 -0.07 10.82 6.41
CA VAL A 9 1.16 11.61 6.51
C VAL A 9 1.13 12.40 7.80
N ARG A 10 2.18 12.26 8.62
CA ARG A 10 2.41 13.12 9.79
C ARG A 10 3.71 13.89 9.57
N VAL A 11 3.67 15.20 9.77
CA VAL A 11 4.84 16.08 9.64
C VAL A 11 5.06 16.76 10.98
N TRP A 12 6.28 16.66 11.51
CA TRP A 12 6.69 17.39 12.69
C TRP A 12 7.43 18.65 12.26
N GLN A 13 6.99 19.79 12.77
CA GLN A 13 7.64 21.07 12.58
C GLN A 13 8.20 21.53 13.93
N HIS A 14 9.45 21.19 14.22
CA HIS A 14 10.13 21.63 15.44
C HIS A 14 11.54 22.12 15.09
N LEU A 15 11.88 23.33 15.56
CA LEU A 15 13.23 23.92 15.55
C LEU A 15 14.03 23.68 14.25
N SER A 16 13.45 24.06 13.11
CA SER A 16 14.10 24.03 11.79
C SER A 16 14.48 22.65 11.25
N GLN A 17 14.08 21.56 11.92
CA GLN A 17 14.31 20.20 11.46
C GLN A 17 13.04 19.66 10.79
N PHE A 18 13.21 19.09 9.59
CA PHE A 18 12.13 18.39 8.92
C PHE A 18 12.09 16.95 9.42
N ARG A 19 10.89 16.48 9.77
CA ARG A 19 10.64 15.05 9.99
C ARG A 19 9.23 14.73 9.54
N ALA A 20 9.06 13.61 8.86
CA ALA A 20 7.76 13.10 8.46
C ALA A 20 7.69 11.58 8.60
N SER A 21 6.47 11.06 8.79
CA SER A 21 6.18 9.63 8.72
C SER A 21 5.05 9.42 7.73
N VAL A 22 5.23 8.49 6.80
CA VAL A 22 4.21 8.10 5.83
C VAL A 22 3.88 6.64 6.05
N ARG A 23 2.58 6.30 6.00
CA ARG A 23 2.10 4.93 6.03
C ARG A 23 0.96 4.78 5.03
N GLY A 24 0.96 3.71 4.23
CA GLY A 24 -0.24 3.35 3.47
C GLY A 24 -1.37 2.99 4.43
N VAL A 25 -2.63 3.16 4.01
CA VAL A 25 -3.78 2.79 4.84
C VAL A 25 -3.79 1.28 5.13
N ASP A 26 -3.38 0.48 4.16
CA ASP A 26 -3.31 -1.00 4.26
C ASP A 26 -1.95 -1.50 4.80
N ASP A 27 -0.98 -0.61 4.98
CA ASP A 27 0.36 -0.96 5.46
C ASP A 27 0.43 -0.85 6.98
N SER A 28 1.12 -1.81 7.61
CA SER A 28 1.29 -1.83 9.07
C SER A 28 2.41 -0.91 9.55
N GLU A 29 3.49 -0.77 8.77
CA GLU A 29 4.71 -0.07 9.21
C GLU A 29 4.87 1.31 8.56
N PRO A 30 5.11 2.38 9.36
CA PRO A 30 5.38 3.71 8.82
C PRO A 30 6.83 3.84 8.34
N GLN A 31 7.01 4.48 7.18
CA GLN A 31 8.31 4.92 6.69
C GLN A 31 8.62 6.33 7.19
N LEU A 32 9.83 6.54 7.70
CA LEU A 32 10.29 7.82 8.24
C LEU A 32 11.13 8.60 7.21
N PHE A 33 11.00 9.92 7.24
CA PHE A 33 11.72 10.85 6.40
C PHE A 33 12.26 12.01 7.25
N ASP A 34 13.49 12.41 6.98
CA ASP A 34 14.21 13.53 7.61
C ASP A 34 14.55 14.65 6.61
N GLU A 35 14.34 14.40 5.32
CA GLU A 35 14.51 15.38 4.24
C GLU A 35 13.24 15.55 3.39
N PRO A 36 12.82 16.80 3.09
CA PRO A 36 11.64 17.05 2.25
C PRO A 36 11.75 16.45 0.84
N ALA A 37 12.96 16.46 0.26
CA ALA A 37 13.20 15.96 -1.09
C ALA A 37 12.92 14.46 -1.22
N ARG A 38 13.35 13.67 -0.23
CA ARG A 38 13.13 12.21 -0.19
C ARG A 38 11.65 11.85 -0.04
N LEU A 39 10.89 12.64 0.72
CA LEU A 39 9.43 12.49 0.79
C LEU A 39 8.76 12.75 -0.57
N GLY A 40 9.21 13.78 -1.30
CA GLY A 40 8.70 14.08 -2.64
C GLY A 40 9.05 13.01 -3.68
N GLU A 41 10.24 12.40 -3.59
CA GLU A 41 10.62 11.24 -4.40
C GLU A 41 9.74 10.03 -4.13
N PHE A 42 9.47 9.74 -2.86
CA PHE A 42 8.57 8.67 -2.47
C PHE A 42 7.19 8.82 -3.11
N PHE A 43 6.57 10.00 -3.04
CA PHE A 43 5.24 10.19 -3.66
C PHE A 43 5.26 10.10 -5.19
N ARG A 44 6.35 10.54 -5.84
CA ARG A 44 6.52 10.35 -7.29
C ARG A 44 6.63 8.87 -7.65
N GLN A 45 7.42 8.10 -6.92
CA GLN A 45 7.56 6.66 -7.13
C GLN A 45 6.26 5.92 -6.83
N ALA A 46 5.58 6.23 -5.71
CA ALA A 46 4.29 5.65 -5.36
C ALA A 46 3.19 5.93 -6.39
N SER A 47 3.33 7.00 -7.18
CA SER A 47 2.44 7.34 -8.30
C SER A 47 2.77 6.55 -9.58
N VAL A 48 3.97 5.97 -9.69
CA VAL A 48 4.48 5.31 -10.90
C VAL A 48 4.58 3.78 -10.74
N GLU A 49 4.97 3.28 -9.55
CA GLU A 49 5.15 1.85 -9.28
C GLU A 49 3.94 1.23 -8.58
N LEU A 50 3.19 0.41 -9.32
CA LEU A 50 2.32 -0.63 -8.78
C LEU A 50 3.00 -2.00 -8.95
N PRO A 51 3.71 -2.53 -7.95
CA PRO A 51 3.75 -3.98 -7.84
C PRO A 51 2.32 -4.46 -7.66
N ARG A 52 1.84 -5.28 -8.59
CA ARG A 52 0.59 -6.03 -8.44
C ARG A 52 0.74 -6.85 -7.16
N SER A 53 0.02 -6.50 -6.09
CA SER A 53 -0.22 -7.46 -5.02
C SER A 53 -0.77 -8.71 -5.70
N THR A 54 0.04 -9.77 -5.68
CA THR A 54 -0.41 -11.11 -5.99
C THR A 54 -1.35 -11.47 -4.85
N SER A 55 -2.66 -11.24 -5.07
CA SER A 55 -3.68 -11.83 -4.23
C SER A 55 -3.37 -13.33 -4.10
N PRO A 56 -3.42 -13.90 -2.89
CA PRO A 56 -3.20 -15.33 -2.72
C PRO A 56 -4.26 -16.07 -3.57
N SER A 57 -3.78 -17.02 -4.38
CA SER A 57 -4.57 -17.96 -5.20
C SER A 57 -6.01 -18.16 -4.71
N ASP A 58 -6.96 -17.56 -5.41
CA ASP A 58 -8.37 -17.97 -5.39
C ASP A 58 -8.45 -19.29 -6.17
N LYS A 59 -8.11 -20.40 -5.50
CA LYS A 59 -8.39 -21.73 -6.03
C LYS A 59 -9.91 -21.86 -6.15
N PRO A 60 -10.46 -22.20 -7.32
CA PRO A 60 -11.90 -22.42 -7.43
C PRO A 60 -12.31 -23.53 -6.46
N PRO A 61 -13.48 -23.43 -5.80
CA PRO A 61 -13.95 -24.46 -4.90
C PRO A 61 -14.19 -25.74 -5.71
N ALA A 62 -13.32 -26.72 -5.54
CA ALA A 62 -13.55 -28.09 -5.96
C ALA A 62 -14.60 -28.71 -5.03
N ASN A 63 -15.86 -28.32 -5.17
CA ASN A 63 -16.98 -29.05 -4.60
C ASN A 63 -17.74 -29.73 -5.74
N ALA A 64 -17.14 -30.84 -6.19
CA ALA A 64 -17.84 -31.89 -6.91
C ALA A 64 -18.86 -32.52 -5.95
N ARG A 65 -20.10 -32.00 -5.93
CA ARG A 65 -21.25 -32.78 -5.45
C ARG A 65 -22.00 -33.26 -6.68
N GLN A 66 -21.60 -34.45 -7.12
CA GLN A 66 -22.38 -35.31 -8.00
C GLN A 66 -23.73 -35.58 -7.33
N THR A 67 -24.83 -35.14 -7.94
CA THR A 67 -26.16 -35.67 -7.67
C THR A 67 -26.39 -36.88 -8.57
N PRO A 68 -26.60 -38.10 -8.04
CA PRO A 68 -27.01 -39.22 -8.86
C PRO A 68 -28.49 -39.07 -9.26
N PRO A 69 -28.90 -39.49 -10.48
CA PRO A 69 -30.29 -39.47 -10.89
C PRO A 69 -31.07 -40.59 -10.20
N ARG A 70 -32.30 -40.30 -9.78
CA ARG A 70 -33.33 -41.30 -9.50
C ARG A 70 -34.65 -40.85 -10.09
#